data_AF-A0A1Y4VV06-F1
#
_entry.id   AF-A0A1Y4VV06-F1
#
_cell.length_a   1.000
_cell.length_b   1.000
_cell.length_c   1.000
_cell.angle_alpha   90.00
_cell.angle_beta   90.00
_cell.angle_gamma   90.00
#
_symmetry.space_group_name_H-M   'P 1'
#
loop_
_entity.id
_entity.type
_entity.pdbx_description
1 polymer ?
#
loop_
_entity_poly.entity_id
_entity_poly.type
_entity_poly.pdbx_seq_one_letter_code
_entity_poly.pdbx_strand_id
1 'polypeptide(L)'
;MAYFLKVTKQQSRTYLSIYESFYSLETKGTKHRSYRSLGNIQKLIDSGIDDPIAYFQKEVDRLNAQRKANNANKKINDRLIGEVSPEKLLGYFPLASIMNNLDVREHFD
;
A
#
# COMPACT_ATOMS: atom_id res chain seq x y z
N MET A 1 3.76 6.65 -1.75
CA MET A 1 2.55 6.27 -0.99
C MET A 1 2.79 6.65 0.47
N ALA A 2 1.99 7.55 1.01
CA ALA A 2 2.13 8.10 2.37
C ALA A 2 0.77 8.51 2.95
N TYR A 3 0.65 8.46 4.27
CA TYR A 3 -0.44 9.06 5.02
C TYR A 3 -0.18 10.55 5.23
N PHE A 4 -1.24 11.35 5.24
CA PHE A 4 -1.18 12.78 5.54
C PHE A 4 -2.45 13.25 6.24
N LEU A 5 -2.32 14.31 7.03
CA LEU A 5 -3.44 14.96 7.69
C LEU A 5 -4.07 15.96 6.72
N LYS A 6 -5.35 15.77 6.40
CA LYS A 6 -6.16 16.68 5.59
C LYS A 6 -6.98 17.58 6.51
N VAL A 7 -6.75 18.88 6.40
CA VAL A 7 -7.55 19.92 7.04
C VAL A 7 -8.59 20.41 6.04
N THR A 8 -9.87 20.32 6.38
CA THR A 8 -10.98 20.77 5.52
C THR A 8 -11.78 21.83 6.25
N LYS A 9 -11.99 22.98 5.62
CA LYS A 9 -12.88 24.03 6.14
C LYS A 9 -14.26 23.86 5.52
N GLN A 10 -15.28 23.72 6.36
CA GLN A 10 -16.68 23.67 5.94
C GLN A 10 -17.44 24.76 6.69
N GLN A 11 -17.84 25.81 5.96
CA GLN A 11 -18.44 27.02 6.54
C GLN A 11 -17.55 27.61 7.64
N SER A 12 -18.04 27.64 8.89
CA SER A 12 -17.32 28.14 10.07
C SER A 12 -16.52 27.07 10.83
N ARG A 13 -16.54 25.82 10.36
CA ARG A 13 -15.99 24.67 11.09
C ARG A 13 -14.79 24.07 10.35
N THR A 14 -13.75 23.75 11.11
CA THR A 14 -12.58 23.03 10.59
C THR A 14 -12.64 21.56 10.98
N TYR A 15 -12.43 20.69 10.01
CA TYR A 15 -12.44 19.24 10.16
C TYR A 15 -11.07 18.65 9.85
N LEU A 16 -10.71 17.62 10.60
CA LEU A 16 -9.50 16.82 10.43
C LEU A 16 -9.87 15.42 9.96
N SER A 17 -9.12 14.94 8.96
CA SER A 17 -9.19 13.56 8.48
C SER A 17 -7.80 13.10 8.06
N ILE A 18 -7.48 11.83 8.28
CA ILE A 18 -6.26 11.21 7.80
C ILE A 18 -6.57 10.56 6.45
N TYR A 19 -5.76 10.89 5.44
CA TYR A 19 -5.85 10.32 4.10
C TYR A 19 -4.60 9.51 3.77
N GLU A 20 -4.77 8.51 2.92
CA GLU A 20 -3.67 7.79 2.30
C GLU A 20 -3.55 8.16 0.82
N SER A 21 -2.32 8.34 0.36
CA SER A 21 -1.98 8.50 -1.06
C SER A 21 -1.53 7.17 -1.67
N PHE A 22 -2.15 6.80 -2.78
CA PHE A 22 -1.82 5.58 -3.53
C PHE A 22 -1.82 5.82 -5.04
N TYR A 23 -1.05 5.01 -5.77
CA TYR A 23 -1.07 5.02 -7.22
C TYR A 23 -2.27 4.23 -7.72
N SER A 24 -3.09 4.85 -8.56
CA SER A 24 -4.26 4.26 -9.18
C SER A 24 -3.91 3.85 -10.61
N LEU A 25 -4.00 2.54 -10.90
CA LEU A 25 -3.73 1.98 -12.22
C LEU A 25 -4.73 2.50 -13.27
N GLU A 26 -5.99 2.64 -12.88
CA GLU A 26 -7.10 3.09 -13.73
C GLU A 26 -6.86 4.52 -14.27
N THR A 27 -6.51 5.44 -13.38
CA THR A 27 -6.29 6.85 -13.72
C THR A 27 -4.82 7.19 -13.98
N LYS A 28 -3.93 6.19 -13.94
CA LYS A 28 -2.47 6.31 -14.10
C LYS A 28 -1.85 7.45 -13.30
N GLY A 29 -2.30 7.64 -12.05
CA GLY A 29 -1.92 8.79 -11.24
C GLY A 29 -2.16 8.60 -9.75
N THR A 30 -1.78 9.60 -8.95
CA THR A 30 -1.98 9.58 -7.50
C THR A 30 -3.44 9.84 -7.16
N LYS A 31 -4.07 8.92 -6.45
CA LYS A 31 -5.39 9.09 -5.82
C LYS A 31 -5.23 9.14 -4.29
N HIS A 32 -6.25 9.69 -3.65
CA HIS A 32 -6.34 9.76 -2.20
C HIS A 32 -7.56 8.99 -1.70
N ARG A 33 -7.38 8.17 -0.66
CA ARG A 33 -8.48 7.47 0.04
C ARG A 33 -8.53 7.97 1.49
N SER A 34 -9.75 8.15 2.00
CA SER A 34 -9.96 8.48 3.42
C SER A 34 -9.60 7.26 4.26
N TYR A 35 -8.60 7.39 5.13
CA TYR A 35 -8.20 6.34 6.05
C TYR A 35 -9.00 6.43 7.35
N ARG A 36 -9.16 7.65 7.89
CA ARG A 36 -9.93 7.92 9.10
C ARG A 36 -10.48 9.34 9.09
N SER A 37 -11.77 9.50 9.40
CA SER A 37 -12.36 10.81 9.71
C SER A 37 -12.23 11.05 11.22
N LEU A 38 -11.58 12.15 11.62
CA LEU A 38 -11.35 12.48 13.04
C LEU A 38 -12.44 13.42 13.58
N GLY A 39 -13.00 14.26 12.71
CA GLY A 39 -14.09 15.16 13.05
C GLY A 39 -13.64 16.62 13.19
N ASN A 40 -14.39 17.39 13.96
CA ASN A 40 -14.20 18.84 14.09
C ASN A 40 -13.08 19.17 15.10
N ILE A 41 -12.25 20.17 14.79
CA ILE A 41 -11.14 20.60 15.67
C ILE A 41 -11.64 21.04 17.05
N GLN A 42 -12.71 21.83 17.13
CA GLN A 42 -13.22 22.32 18.42
C GLN A 42 -13.66 21.14 19.31
N LYS A 43 -14.38 20.16 18.74
CA LYS A 43 -14.77 18.96 19.48
C LYS A 43 -13.57 18.14 20.00
N LEU A 44 -12.46 18.14 19.27
CA LEU A 44 -11.23 17.45 19.67
C LEU A 44 -10.51 18.19 20.81
N ILE A 45 -10.56 19.52 20.79
CA ILE A 45 -10.08 20.36 21.90
C ILE A 45 -10.95 20.13 23.14
N ASP A 46 -12.27 20.16 22.97
CA ASP A 46 -13.24 19.92 24.05
C ASP A 46 -13.11 18.51 24.65
N SER A 47 -12.65 17.52 23.87
CA SER A 47 -12.37 16.16 24.36
C SER A 47 -11.01 16.02 25.08
N GLY A 48 -10.27 17.11 25.25
CA GLY A 48 -9.03 17.15 26.03
C GLY A 48 -7.73 17.10 25.21
N ILE A 49 -7.77 17.27 23.89
CA ILE A 49 -6.56 17.36 23.05
C ILE A 49 -6.22 18.82 22.82
N ASP A 50 -5.20 19.33 23.51
CA ASP A 50 -4.80 20.76 23.48
C ASP A 50 -4.43 21.24 22.06
N ASP A 51 -3.57 20.50 21.35
CA ASP A 51 -3.29 20.72 19.92
C ASP A 51 -3.63 19.46 19.10
N PRO A 52 -4.85 19.39 18.53
CA PRO A 52 -5.26 18.27 17.70
C PRO A 52 -4.37 18.09 16.46
N ILE A 53 -3.84 19.17 15.88
CA ILE A 53 -3.05 19.08 14.64
C ILE A 53 -1.72 18.40 14.94
N ALA A 54 -0.97 18.87 15.95
CA ALA A 54 0.28 18.26 16.35
C ALA A 54 0.10 16.82 16.84
N TYR A 55 -0.98 16.54 17.58
CA TYR A 55 -1.29 15.20 18.05
C TYR A 55 -1.48 14.21 16.89
N PHE A 56 -2.33 14.56 15.92
CA PHE A 56 -2.59 13.68 14.77
C PHE A 56 -1.44 13.67 13.76
N GLN A 57 -0.60 14.70 13.72
CA GLN A 57 0.62 14.68 12.92
C GLN A 57 1.58 13.59 13.43
N LYS A 58 1.78 13.47 14.74
CA LYS A 58 2.59 12.38 15.32
C LYS A 58 2.04 11.00 14.97
N GLU A 59 0.72 10.85 14.95
CA GLU A 59 0.07 9.60 14.55
C GLU A 59 0.30 9.29 13.06
N VAL A 60 0.21 10.31 12.19
CA VAL A 60 0.53 10.16 10.75
C VAL A 60 2.00 9.75 10.55
N ASP A 61 2.92 10.34 11.30
CA ASP A 61 4.35 10.01 11.23
C ASP A 61 4.60 8.57 11.67
N ARG A 62 3.91 8.11 12.75
CA ARG A 62 3.94 6.72 13.20
C ARG A 62 3.44 5.75 12.13
N LEU A 63 2.30 6.07 11.48
CA LEU A 63 1.74 5.26 10.40
C LEU A 63 2.68 5.19 9.19
N ASN A 64 3.32 6.29 8.82
CA ASN A 64 4.30 6.33 7.75
C ASN A 64 5.57 5.53 8.09
N ALA A 65 6.06 5.61 9.33
CA ALA A 65 7.20 4.83 9.80
C ALA A 65 6.90 3.32 9.78
N GLN A 66 5.74 2.90 10.29
CA GLN A 66 5.30 1.51 10.26
C GLN A 66 5.19 0.99 8.82
N ARG A 67 4.62 1.78 7.91
CA ARG A 67 4.53 1.40 6.49
C ARG A 67 5.90 1.31 5.84
N LYS A 68 6.84 2.20 6.17
CA LYS A 68 8.22 2.14 5.67
C LYS A 68 8.91 0.86 6.14
N ALA A 69 8.74 0.49 7.41
CA ALA A 69 9.27 -0.77 7.96
C ALA A 69 8.64 -1.99 7.27
N ASN A 70 7.32 -2.01 7.09
CA ASN A 70 6.62 -3.09 6.38
C ASN A 70 7.07 -3.21 4.92
N ASN A 71 7.26 -2.09 4.22
CA ASN A 71 7.76 -2.09 2.85
C ASN A 71 9.23 -2.54 2.77
N ALA A 72 10.06 -2.20 3.75
CA ALA A 72 11.43 -2.69 3.82
C ALA A 72 11.45 -4.22 4.04
N ASN A 73 10.67 -4.72 5.00
CA ASN A 73 10.50 -6.15 5.23
C ASN A 73 9.94 -6.86 4.00
N LYS A 74 8.94 -6.26 3.33
CA LYS A 74 8.38 -6.80 2.09
C LYS A 74 9.41 -6.81 0.97
N LYS A 75 10.25 -5.78 0.79
CA LYS A 75 11.36 -5.82 -0.18
C LYS A 75 12.44 -6.85 0.17
N ILE A 76 12.64 -7.13 1.46
CA ILE A 76 13.57 -8.17 1.92
C ILE A 76 12.99 -9.57 1.64
N ASN A 77 11.69 -9.76 1.83
CA ASN A 77 10.99 -11.02 1.55
C ASN A 77 10.70 -11.23 0.05
N ASP A 78 10.36 -10.16 -0.68
CA ASP A 78 10.23 -10.09 -2.13
C ASP A 78 11.61 -10.00 -2.82
N ARG A 79 12.72 -10.31 -2.12
CA ARG A 79 14.00 -10.61 -2.76
C ARG A 79 13.76 -11.77 -3.71
N LEU A 80 13.42 -11.46 -4.97
CA LEU A 80 13.98 -11.80 -6.28
C LEU A 80 14.77 -13.12 -6.47
N ILE A 81 14.87 -13.97 -5.46
CA ILE A 81 15.50 -15.28 -5.44
C ILE A 81 14.41 -16.23 -4.95
N GLY A 82 13.63 -16.76 -5.89
CA GLY A 82 12.90 -17.98 -5.57
C GLY A 82 13.91 -19.07 -5.16
N GLU A 83 13.50 -20.03 -4.34
CA GLU A 83 14.37 -21.15 -3.93
C GLU A 83 14.99 -21.88 -5.14
N VAL A 84 14.31 -21.80 -6.30
CA VAL A 84 14.73 -22.37 -7.56
C VAL A 84 15.32 -21.29 -8.46
N SER A 85 16.59 -21.47 -8.86
CA SER A 85 17.23 -20.60 -9.85
C SER A 85 16.45 -20.61 -11.18
N PRO A 86 16.22 -19.44 -11.82
CA PRO A 86 15.65 -19.38 -13.17
C PRO A 86 16.39 -20.24 -14.20
N GLU A 87 17.69 -20.49 -14.01
CA GLU A 87 18.50 -21.35 -14.88
C GLU A 87 18.04 -22.82 -14.85
N LYS A 88 17.52 -23.29 -13.72
CA LYS A 88 16.90 -24.63 -13.64
C LYS A 88 15.66 -24.75 -14.53
N LEU A 89 15.02 -23.62 -14.85
CA LEU A 89 13.83 -23.55 -15.69
C LEU A 89 14.15 -23.14 -17.14
N LEU A 90 15.42 -22.95 -17.51
CA LEU A 90 15.81 -22.47 -18.84
C LEU A 90 15.31 -23.41 -19.96
N GLY A 91 15.33 -24.72 -19.72
CA GLY A 91 14.84 -25.73 -20.65
C GLY A 91 13.32 -25.93 -20.64
N TYR A 92 12.60 -25.37 -19.65
CA TYR A 92 11.17 -25.60 -19.47
C TYR A 92 10.35 -25.01 -20.63
N PHE A 93 10.65 -23.77 -21.04
CA PHE A 93 9.89 -23.10 -22.09
C PHE A 93 9.90 -23.85 -23.44
N PRO A 94 11.06 -24.22 -24.02
CA PRO A 94 11.08 -24.95 -25.28
C PRO A 94 10.48 -26.36 -25.15
N LEU A 95 10.75 -27.08 -24.05
CA LEU A 95 10.23 -28.44 -23.84
C LEU A 95 8.70 -28.44 -23.68
N ALA A 96 8.15 -27.55 -22.84
CA ALA A 96 6.71 -27.43 -22.65
C ALA A 96 5.99 -27.03 -23.94
N SER A 97 6.60 -26.15 -24.76
CA SER A 97 6.05 -25.77 -26.07
C SER A 97 5.97 -26.98 -27.01
N ILE A 98 7.02 -27.81 -27.07
CA ILE A 98 7.03 -29.03 -27.89
C ILE A 98 5.99 -30.04 -27.37
N MET A 99 5.97 -30.32 -26.07
CA MET A 99 5.03 -31.28 -25.48
C MET A 99 3.57 -30.84 -25.66
N ASN A 100 3.27 -29.55 -25.51
CA ASN A 100 1.92 -29.02 -25.72
C ASN A 100 1.50 -29.07 -27.20
N ASN A 101 2.42 -28.81 -28.13
CA ASN A 101 2.13 -28.89 -29.57
C ASN A 101 1.93 -30.33 -30.06
N LEU A 102 2.66 -31.28 -29.48
CA LEU A 102 2.53 -32.69 -29.81
C LEU A 102 1.29 -33.34 -29.14
N ASP A 103 0.70 -32.68 -28.15
CA ASP A 103 -0.44 -33.14 -27.33
C ASP A 103 -0.31 -34.55 -26.75
N VAL A 104 0.93 -34.96 -26.50
CA VAL A 104 1.29 -36.32 -26.02
C VAL A 104 1.11 -36.49 -24.52
N ARG A 105 0.36 -35.60 -23.85
CA ARG A 105 0.18 -35.63 -22.39
C ARG A 105 -0.48 -36.91 -21.89
N GLU A 106 -1.33 -37.52 -22.73
CA GLU A 106 -2.02 -38.79 -22.44
C GLU A 106 -1.09 -40.02 -22.46
N HIS A 107 0.16 -39.86 -22.90
CA HIS A 107 1.13 -40.95 -23.03
C HIS A 107 2.22 -40.95 -21.94
N PHE A 108 2.17 -39.98 -21.04
CA PHE A 108 3.07 -39.89 -19.89
C PHE A 108 2.22 -39.87 -18.62
N ASP A 109 2.28 -40.96 -17.84
CA ASP A 109 1.66 -41.08 -16.51
C ASP A 109 2.41 -40.26 -15.45
#